data_AF-A0A8J7N2Z8-F1
#
_entry.id   AF-A0A8J7N2Z8-F1
#
_cell.length_a   1.000
_cell.length_b   1.000
_cell.length_c   1.000
_cell.angle_alpha   90.00
_cell.angle_beta   90.00
_cell.angle_gamma   90.00
#
_symmetry.space_group_name_H-M   'P 1'
#
loop_
_entity.id
_entity.type
_entity.pdbx_description
1 polymer ?
#
loop_
_entity_poly.entity_id
_entity_poly.type
_entity_poly.pdbx_seq_one_letter_code
_entity_poly.pdbx_strand_id
1 'polypeptide(L)'
;MTRPANPAAASFLGGAKSRLLPSSIPFRFFGGAVFFHLAFWCGVVWAAAEIPNFVIGPGRVLAVLHLLTLGVFAATAFGAAFQLLPVATKQPLRAEWPARLVAWLLFPGVALFAAGIAETLHVPAAIGGILSAAGVMLAGALLADNLARARGMASVVAHGWAAVASLFALAVLGFLLVVDQHHGLFASRNGIGATHAILAVYGFMGMLALGFSYVLVPMFGLAPAPPARAALASCALAVAGLVLGAGGALLGEPAVLAAAAAAGLGAVALHLRLMAGAMKARMRKRLGPSFLLVRIAWACLPASLILGALMALDLWPWRAPALFGAVVLLGWLLTFVLGMLQRIVPFLASMHASGPGRAPPLVSNLTAEGPLAIHRHCHFAAVAGLMAGIAGDWPIVIQVSGAIGAAGAAAFAWFFVGALVRMRNAAR
;
A
#
# COMPACT_ATOMS: atom_id res chain seq x y z
N MET A 1 14.13 -24.57 33.45
CA MET A 1 12.98 -23.67 33.70
C MET A 1 12.65 -22.92 32.42
N THR A 2 11.68 -23.40 31.66
CA THR A 2 11.16 -22.74 30.46
C THR A 2 10.32 -21.54 30.89
N ARG A 3 10.69 -20.33 30.46
CA ARG A 3 9.86 -19.12 30.66
C ARG A 3 8.46 -19.42 30.09
N PRO A 4 7.37 -19.20 30.85
CA PRO A 4 6.04 -19.40 30.32
C PRO A 4 5.82 -18.48 29.11
N ALA A 5 5.23 -19.03 28.05
CA ALA A 5 4.85 -18.26 26.88
C ALA A 5 3.97 -17.08 27.32
N ASN A 6 4.27 -15.89 26.80
CA ASN A 6 3.54 -14.67 27.17
C ASN A 6 2.03 -14.84 26.89
N PRO A 7 1.15 -14.85 27.90
CA PRO A 7 -0.28 -15.13 27.73
C PRO A 7 -1.00 -14.11 26.83
N ALA A 8 -0.40 -12.93 26.62
CA ALA A 8 -0.93 -11.91 25.71
C ALA A 8 -0.87 -12.30 24.22
N ALA A 9 0.14 -13.08 23.79
CA ALA A 9 0.25 -13.51 22.39
C ALA A 9 -0.71 -14.66 22.07
N ALA A 10 -0.94 -15.56 23.04
CA ALA A 10 -1.90 -16.66 22.92
C ALA A 10 -3.37 -16.16 23.00
N SER A 11 -3.68 -15.18 23.85
CA SER A 11 -5.04 -14.64 23.94
C SER A 11 -5.43 -13.76 22.74
N PHE A 12 -4.46 -13.12 22.07
CA PHE A 12 -4.70 -12.38 20.82
C PHE A 12 -5.25 -13.28 19.70
N LEU A 13 -4.72 -14.49 19.56
CA LEU A 13 -5.17 -15.46 18.55
C LEU A 13 -6.48 -16.17 18.94
N GLY A 14 -6.69 -16.42 20.24
CA GLY A 14 -7.87 -17.15 20.76
C GLY A 14 -9.21 -16.47 20.47
N GLY A 15 -9.24 -15.12 20.43
CA GLY A 15 -10.44 -14.35 20.03
C GLY A 15 -10.46 -13.93 18.55
N ALA A 16 -9.33 -14.02 17.85
CA ALA A 16 -9.19 -13.49 16.48
C ALA A 16 -10.02 -14.27 15.46
N LYS A 17 -10.09 -15.62 15.56
CA LYS A 17 -10.85 -16.46 14.59
C LYS A 17 -12.32 -16.04 14.46
N SER A 18 -12.96 -15.70 15.58
CA SER A 18 -14.38 -15.25 15.60
C SER A 18 -14.63 -13.91 14.90
N ARG A 19 -13.57 -13.16 14.58
CA ARG A 19 -13.62 -11.82 14.00
C ARG A 19 -13.02 -11.75 12.59
N LEU A 20 -12.55 -12.89 12.08
CA LEU A 20 -12.09 -13.00 10.70
C LEU A 20 -13.30 -12.97 9.77
N LEU A 21 -13.21 -12.19 8.72
CA LEU A 21 -14.18 -12.25 7.63
C LEU A 21 -14.01 -13.56 6.86
N PRO A 22 -15.03 -14.01 6.13
CA PRO A 22 -14.88 -15.15 5.22
C PRO A 22 -13.73 -14.90 4.27
N SER A 23 -12.92 -15.93 4.04
CA SER A 23 -11.71 -15.89 3.21
C SER A 23 -11.95 -15.23 1.84
N SER A 24 -13.13 -15.44 1.26
CA SER A 24 -13.53 -14.85 -0.02
C SER A 24 -13.39 -13.32 -0.09
N ILE A 25 -13.48 -12.58 1.02
CA ILE A 25 -13.36 -11.12 1.05
C ILE A 25 -11.89 -10.69 0.90
N PRO A 26 -10.98 -10.94 1.86
CA PRO A 26 -9.60 -10.49 1.75
C PRO A 26 -8.89 -11.09 0.52
N PHE A 27 -9.14 -12.36 0.19
CA PHE A 27 -8.50 -12.98 -0.98
C PHE A 27 -9.02 -12.45 -2.33
N ARG A 28 -10.25 -11.94 -2.41
CA ARG A 28 -10.71 -11.23 -3.62
C ARG A 28 -9.93 -9.93 -3.83
N PHE A 29 -9.68 -9.19 -2.75
CA PHE A 29 -8.87 -7.98 -2.80
C PHE A 29 -7.42 -8.26 -3.17
N PHE A 30 -6.80 -9.27 -2.56
CA PHE A 30 -5.43 -9.66 -2.91
C PHE A 30 -5.34 -10.22 -4.32
N GLY A 31 -6.33 -10.99 -4.79
CA GLY A 31 -6.38 -11.48 -6.17
C GLY A 31 -6.47 -10.34 -7.18
N GLY A 32 -7.29 -9.33 -6.92
CA GLY A 32 -7.33 -8.10 -7.73
C GLY A 32 -5.99 -7.38 -7.72
N ALA A 33 -5.35 -7.20 -6.55
CA ALA A 33 -4.03 -6.58 -6.44
C ALA A 33 -2.96 -7.33 -7.24
N VAL A 34 -2.99 -8.66 -7.24
CA VAL A 34 -2.09 -9.51 -8.03
C VAL A 34 -2.31 -9.32 -9.53
N PHE A 35 -3.58 -9.27 -9.97
CA PHE A 35 -3.92 -9.02 -11.38
C PHE A 35 -3.45 -7.63 -11.83
N PHE A 36 -3.75 -6.59 -11.05
CA PHE A 36 -3.35 -5.22 -11.37
C PHE A 36 -1.84 -5.00 -11.24
N HIS A 37 -1.13 -5.79 -10.43
CA HIS A 37 0.33 -5.76 -10.39
C HIS A 37 0.95 -6.24 -11.71
N LEU A 38 0.39 -7.29 -12.31
CA LEU A 38 0.78 -7.72 -13.65
C LEU A 38 0.41 -6.65 -14.69
N ALA A 39 -0.83 -6.14 -14.64
CA ALA A 39 -1.29 -5.10 -15.57
C ALA A 39 -0.44 -3.82 -15.49
N PHE A 40 -0.01 -3.41 -14.28
CA PHE A 40 0.89 -2.29 -14.07
C PHE A 40 2.20 -2.47 -14.83
N TRP A 41 2.88 -3.62 -14.68
CA TRP A 41 4.17 -3.84 -15.33
C TRP A 41 4.04 -3.98 -16.86
N CYS A 42 2.97 -4.60 -17.36
CA CYS A 42 2.64 -4.55 -18.80
C CYS A 42 2.40 -3.11 -19.26
N GLY A 43 1.72 -2.31 -18.43
CA GLY A 43 1.51 -0.89 -18.64
C GLY A 43 2.81 -0.08 -18.69
N VAL A 44 3.81 -0.43 -17.87
CA VAL A 44 5.15 0.20 -17.94
C VAL A 44 5.81 -0.04 -19.30
N VAL A 45 5.68 -1.24 -19.88
CA VAL A 45 6.17 -1.52 -21.25
C VAL A 45 5.46 -0.62 -22.26
N TRP A 46 4.15 -0.51 -22.15
CA TRP A 46 3.30 0.26 -23.06
C TRP A 46 3.53 1.77 -22.97
N ALA A 47 3.76 2.31 -21.77
CA ALA A 47 3.99 3.73 -21.51
C ALA A 47 5.47 4.15 -21.52
N ALA A 48 6.39 3.24 -21.86
CA ALA A 48 7.82 3.39 -21.59
C ALA A 48 8.47 4.67 -22.13
N ALA A 49 8.03 5.14 -23.30
CA ALA A 49 8.56 6.36 -23.92
C ALA A 49 8.12 7.65 -23.19
N GLU A 50 6.99 7.62 -22.49
CA GLU A 50 6.38 8.78 -21.85
C GLU A 50 6.80 8.93 -20.38
N ILE A 51 7.12 7.81 -19.71
CA ILE A 51 7.48 7.77 -18.28
C ILE A 51 8.60 8.75 -17.89
N PRO A 52 9.72 8.88 -18.64
CA PRO A 52 10.87 9.62 -18.13
C PRO A 52 10.63 11.12 -17.92
N ASN A 53 9.71 11.70 -18.70
CA ASN A 53 9.38 13.12 -18.68
C ASN A 53 7.99 13.39 -18.09
N PHE A 54 7.35 12.39 -17.50
CA PHE A 54 6.02 12.56 -16.93
C PHE A 54 6.07 13.44 -15.67
N VAL A 55 5.19 14.45 -15.64
CA VAL A 55 5.00 15.35 -14.50
C VAL A 55 3.56 15.28 -14.02
N ILE A 56 2.60 15.59 -14.89
CA ILE A 56 1.17 15.57 -14.62
C ILE A 56 0.39 15.54 -15.94
N GLY A 57 -0.85 15.07 -15.92
CA GLY A 57 -1.77 15.11 -17.06
C GLY A 57 -2.36 13.74 -17.40
N PRO A 58 -3.43 13.70 -18.20
CA PRO A 58 -4.00 12.46 -18.70
C PRO A 58 -3.02 11.75 -19.65
N GLY A 59 -3.28 10.47 -19.94
CA GLY A 59 -2.45 9.66 -20.82
C GLY A 59 -1.97 8.37 -20.15
N ARG A 60 -1.07 7.67 -20.85
CA ARG A 60 -0.69 6.29 -20.52
C ARG A 60 -0.03 6.18 -19.16
N VAL A 61 0.88 7.09 -18.84
CA VAL A 61 1.60 7.07 -17.55
C VAL A 61 0.65 7.24 -16.37
N LEU A 62 -0.34 8.15 -16.48
CA LEU A 62 -1.34 8.35 -15.41
C LEU A 62 -2.27 7.14 -15.25
N ALA A 63 -2.65 6.50 -16.36
CA ALA A 63 -3.41 5.26 -16.33
C ALA A 63 -2.63 4.15 -15.61
N VAL A 64 -1.36 3.95 -15.98
CA VAL A 64 -0.46 2.97 -15.35
C VAL A 64 -0.26 3.27 -13.86
N LEU A 65 -0.12 4.54 -13.50
CA LEU A 65 -0.04 4.97 -12.10
C LEU A 65 -1.30 4.56 -11.33
N HIS A 66 -2.49 4.69 -11.90
CA HIS A 66 -3.74 4.30 -11.23
C HIS A 66 -3.98 2.79 -11.20
N LEU A 67 -3.47 2.03 -12.17
CA LEU A 67 -3.41 0.56 -12.06
C LEU A 67 -2.59 0.16 -10.82
N LEU A 68 -1.49 0.85 -10.55
CA LEU A 68 -0.68 0.62 -9.36
C LEU A 68 -1.37 1.12 -8.07
N THR A 69 -1.78 2.39 -8.02
CA THR A 69 -2.25 3.00 -6.77
C THR A 69 -3.63 2.52 -6.36
N LEU A 70 -4.59 2.42 -7.29
CA LEU A 70 -5.92 1.89 -6.96
C LEU A 70 -5.95 0.37 -7.07
N GLY A 71 -5.47 -0.15 -8.20
CA GLY A 71 -5.55 -1.58 -8.51
C GLY A 71 -4.69 -2.45 -7.61
N VAL A 72 -3.49 -2.00 -7.20
CA VAL A 72 -2.60 -2.75 -6.31
C VAL A 72 -2.66 -2.24 -4.88
N PHE A 73 -2.39 -0.95 -4.64
CA PHE A 73 -2.23 -0.42 -3.29
C PHE A 73 -3.55 -0.35 -2.53
N ALA A 74 -4.58 0.31 -3.08
CA ALA A 74 -5.89 0.40 -2.41
C ALA A 74 -6.53 -0.97 -2.26
N ALA A 75 -6.47 -1.83 -3.30
CA ALA A 75 -6.95 -3.21 -3.21
C ALA A 75 -6.26 -3.98 -2.08
N THR A 76 -4.92 -3.93 -1.99
CA THR A 76 -4.19 -4.60 -0.90
C THR A 76 -4.54 -4.00 0.47
N ALA A 77 -4.61 -2.67 0.55
CA ALA A 77 -4.95 -1.96 1.77
C ALA A 77 -6.34 -2.37 2.28
N PHE A 78 -7.36 -2.45 1.42
CA PHE A 78 -8.70 -2.89 1.81
C PHE A 78 -8.72 -4.36 2.21
N GLY A 79 -8.09 -5.25 1.43
CA GLY A 79 -7.99 -6.67 1.78
C GLY A 79 -7.31 -6.91 3.14
N ALA A 80 -6.24 -6.16 3.43
CA ALA A 80 -5.53 -6.23 4.70
C ALA A 80 -6.32 -5.57 5.83
N ALA A 81 -6.86 -4.37 5.63
CA ALA A 81 -7.54 -3.60 6.65
C ALA A 81 -8.85 -4.26 7.10
N PHE A 82 -9.65 -4.81 6.18
CA PHE A 82 -10.86 -5.54 6.53
C PHE A 82 -10.61 -6.76 7.40
N GLN A 83 -9.39 -7.31 7.40
CA GLN A 83 -9.04 -8.47 8.23
C GLN A 83 -8.26 -8.10 9.49
N LEU A 84 -7.29 -7.19 9.38
CA LEU A 84 -6.38 -6.85 10.46
C LEU A 84 -6.96 -5.81 11.40
N LEU A 85 -7.74 -4.86 10.88
CA LEU A 85 -8.30 -3.80 11.69
C LEU A 85 -9.30 -4.35 12.71
N PRO A 86 -10.25 -5.25 12.37
CA PRO A 86 -11.12 -5.88 13.36
C PRO A 86 -10.40 -6.60 14.50
N VAL A 87 -9.24 -7.20 14.20
CA VAL A 87 -8.41 -7.86 15.20
C VAL A 87 -7.73 -6.83 16.11
N ALA A 88 -7.16 -5.77 15.53
CA ALA A 88 -6.45 -4.71 16.27
C ALA A 88 -7.39 -3.82 17.11
N THR A 89 -8.57 -3.50 16.59
CA THR A 89 -9.60 -2.67 17.26
C THR A 89 -10.50 -3.47 18.19
N LYS A 90 -10.44 -4.81 18.09
CA LYS A 90 -11.32 -5.75 18.79
C LYS A 90 -12.80 -5.61 18.41
N GLN A 91 -13.10 -5.12 17.21
CA GLN A 91 -14.47 -4.89 16.72
C GLN A 91 -14.67 -5.57 15.36
N PRO A 92 -15.73 -6.36 15.14
CA PRO A 92 -16.02 -6.90 13.82
C PRO A 92 -16.54 -5.80 12.87
N LEU A 93 -16.55 -6.11 11.57
CA LEU A 93 -17.41 -5.37 10.64
C LEU A 93 -18.88 -5.70 10.93
N ARG A 94 -19.77 -4.71 10.79
CA ARG A 94 -21.22 -4.88 11.02
C ARG A 94 -21.88 -5.78 9.98
N ALA A 95 -21.39 -5.76 8.76
CA ALA A 95 -21.89 -6.56 7.66
C ALA A 95 -20.77 -6.89 6.68
N GLU A 96 -20.89 -8.04 6.03
CA GLU A 96 -19.92 -8.51 5.04
C GLU A 96 -20.20 -8.01 3.62
N TRP A 97 -21.49 -7.85 3.27
CA TRP A 97 -21.90 -7.50 1.91
C TRP A 97 -21.32 -6.16 1.43
N PRO A 98 -21.17 -5.10 2.27
CA PRO A 98 -20.59 -3.85 1.79
C PRO A 98 -19.13 -4.04 1.38
N ALA A 99 -18.36 -4.86 2.11
CA ALA A 99 -16.98 -5.17 1.74
C ALA A 99 -16.89 -5.93 0.41
N ARG A 100 -17.89 -6.76 0.09
CA ARG A 100 -17.99 -7.42 -1.23
C ARG A 100 -18.33 -6.42 -2.33
N LEU A 101 -19.23 -5.47 -2.06
CA LEU A 101 -19.61 -4.41 -2.99
C LEU A 101 -18.42 -3.50 -3.33
N VAL A 102 -17.56 -3.17 -2.35
CA VAL A 102 -16.33 -2.40 -2.60
C VAL A 102 -15.51 -2.99 -3.74
N ALA A 103 -15.32 -4.32 -3.79
CA ALA A 103 -14.56 -4.96 -4.86
C ALA A 103 -15.26 -4.85 -6.24
N TRP A 104 -16.59 -4.97 -6.26
CA TRP A 104 -17.40 -4.85 -7.48
C TRP A 104 -17.47 -3.43 -8.04
N LEU A 105 -17.30 -2.42 -7.19
CA LEU A 105 -17.16 -1.02 -7.63
C LEU A 105 -15.72 -0.73 -8.05
N LEU A 106 -14.74 -1.13 -7.21
CA LEU A 106 -13.35 -0.76 -7.39
C LEU A 106 -12.73 -1.36 -8.64
N PHE A 107 -12.85 -2.67 -8.88
CA PHE A 107 -12.08 -3.29 -9.98
C PHE A 107 -12.56 -2.93 -11.38
N PRO A 108 -13.87 -2.97 -11.69
CA PRO A 108 -14.38 -2.45 -12.95
C PRO A 108 -14.13 -0.95 -13.07
N GLY A 109 -14.27 -0.20 -11.97
CA GLY A 109 -13.97 1.22 -11.92
C GLY A 109 -12.53 1.54 -12.32
N VAL A 110 -11.55 0.87 -11.72
CA VAL A 110 -10.12 1.07 -12.02
C VAL A 110 -9.79 0.69 -13.46
N ALA A 111 -10.30 -0.45 -13.95
CA ALA A 111 -10.06 -0.88 -15.32
C ALA A 111 -10.62 0.12 -16.33
N LEU A 112 -11.87 0.55 -16.15
CA LEU A 112 -12.53 1.52 -17.03
C LEU A 112 -11.89 2.90 -16.92
N PHE A 113 -11.51 3.32 -15.71
CA PHE A 113 -10.84 4.60 -15.48
C PHE A 113 -9.47 4.66 -16.16
N ALA A 114 -8.65 3.62 -15.96
CA ALA A 114 -7.33 3.54 -16.57
C ALA A 114 -7.45 3.52 -18.09
N ALA A 115 -8.35 2.71 -18.67
CA ALA A 115 -8.59 2.69 -20.11
C ALA A 115 -9.10 4.04 -20.65
N GLY A 116 -9.98 4.71 -19.90
CA GLY A 116 -10.49 6.03 -20.26
C GLY A 116 -9.40 7.10 -20.28
N ILE A 117 -8.61 7.21 -19.21
CA ILE A 117 -7.53 8.20 -19.14
C ILE A 117 -6.40 7.91 -20.12
N ALA A 118 -6.08 6.63 -20.34
CA ALA A 118 -5.09 6.15 -21.30
C ALA A 118 -5.29 6.73 -22.70
N GLU A 119 -6.52 6.62 -23.19
CA GLU A 119 -6.93 7.00 -24.55
C GLU A 119 -7.63 8.36 -24.59
N THR A 120 -7.58 9.13 -23.50
CA THR A 120 -8.29 10.42 -23.34
C THR A 120 -9.80 10.34 -23.63
N LEU A 121 -10.41 9.17 -23.35
CA LEU A 121 -11.83 8.92 -23.47
C LEU A 121 -12.57 9.35 -22.21
N HIS A 122 -13.21 10.50 -22.31
CA HIS A 122 -13.85 11.21 -21.22
C HIS A 122 -14.98 10.44 -20.52
N VAL A 123 -15.91 9.86 -21.27
CA VAL A 123 -17.05 9.13 -20.69
C VAL A 123 -16.60 7.87 -19.94
N PRO A 124 -15.74 6.99 -20.51
CA PRO A 124 -15.13 5.90 -19.76
C PRO A 124 -14.36 6.37 -18.52
N ALA A 125 -13.55 7.43 -18.64
CA ALA A 125 -12.80 7.97 -17.51
C ALA A 125 -13.74 8.47 -16.39
N ALA A 126 -14.80 9.19 -16.72
CA ALA A 126 -15.77 9.68 -15.74
C ALA A 126 -16.50 8.53 -15.03
N ILE A 127 -17.03 7.56 -15.78
CA ILE A 127 -17.74 6.40 -15.20
C ILE A 127 -16.79 5.58 -14.32
N GLY A 128 -15.59 5.27 -14.83
CA GLY A 128 -14.59 4.52 -14.07
C GLY A 128 -14.13 5.26 -12.81
N GLY A 129 -13.96 6.59 -12.90
CA GLY A 129 -13.62 7.46 -11.79
C GLY A 129 -14.72 7.48 -10.72
N ILE A 130 -15.99 7.60 -11.12
CA ILE A 130 -17.16 7.55 -10.21
C ILE A 130 -17.24 6.19 -9.50
N LEU A 131 -17.12 5.08 -10.23
CA LEU A 131 -17.15 3.74 -9.65
C LEU A 131 -16.01 3.53 -8.66
N SER A 132 -14.79 3.94 -9.02
CA SER A 132 -13.61 3.85 -8.16
C SER A 132 -13.78 4.71 -6.90
N ALA A 133 -14.23 5.96 -7.05
CA ALA A 133 -14.50 6.85 -5.93
C ALA A 133 -15.57 6.27 -5.00
N ALA A 134 -16.70 5.79 -5.53
CA ALA A 134 -17.76 5.15 -4.74
C ALA A 134 -17.24 3.93 -3.96
N GLY A 135 -16.44 3.07 -4.60
CA GLY A 135 -15.81 1.93 -3.93
C GLY A 135 -14.86 2.34 -2.80
N VAL A 136 -14.03 3.34 -3.05
CA VAL A 136 -13.09 3.90 -2.07
C VAL A 136 -13.81 4.58 -0.90
N MET A 137 -14.87 5.35 -1.17
CA MET A 137 -15.71 6.00 -0.14
C MET A 137 -16.43 4.97 0.72
N LEU A 138 -17.00 3.93 0.10
CA LEU A 138 -17.62 2.84 0.84
C LEU A 138 -16.60 2.11 1.72
N ALA A 139 -15.40 1.81 1.21
CA ALA A 139 -14.33 1.20 2.00
C ALA A 139 -13.94 2.10 3.18
N GLY A 140 -13.74 3.40 2.94
CA GLY A 140 -13.44 4.39 3.97
C GLY A 140 -14.51 4.43 5.06
N ALA A 141 -15.80 4.40 4.69
CA ALA A 141 -16.91 4.37 5.63
C ALA A 141 -16.90 3.10 6.51
N LEU A 142 -16.60 1.94 5.95
CA LEU A 142 -16.48 0.69 6.71
C LEU A 142 -15.30 0.73 7.70
N LEU A 143 -14.18 1.31 7.29
CA LEU A 143 -13.02 1.49 8.17
C LEU A 143 -13.32 2.51 9.27
N ALA A 144 -13.94 3.64 8.93
CA ALA A 144 -14.36 4.67 9.89
C ALA A 144 -15.31 4.10 10.95
N ASP A 145 -16.32 3.34 10.50
CA ASP A 145 -17.28 2.66 11.36
C ASP A 145 -16.58 1.68 12.33
N ASN A 146 -15.60 0.91 11.86
CA ASN A 146 -14.79 0.04 12.72
C ASN A 146 -13.96 0.84 13.75
N LEU A 147 -13.29 1.90 13.31
CA LEU A 147 -12.45 2.75 14.14
C LEU A 147 -13.24 3.50 15.22
N ALA A 148 -14.43 3.98 14.89
CA ALA A 148 -15.32 4.69 15.83
C ALA A 148 -15.72 3.86 17.04
N ARG A 149 -15.71 2.52 16.91
CA ARG A 149 -16.02 1.59 18.00
C ARG A 149 -14.78 0.97 18.65
N ALA A 150 -13.59 1.34 18.23
CA ALA A 150 -12.38 0.63 18.59
C ALA A 150 -12.17 0.58 20.11
N ARG A 151 -11.82 -0.61 20.63
CA ARG A 151 -11.48 -0.87 22.04
C ARG A 151 -10.07 -1.45 22.15
N GLY A 152 -9.16 -0.98 21.30
CA GLY A 152 -7.89 -1.63 21.01
C GLY A 152 -6.69 -0.71 21.00
N MET A 153 -5.72 -1.02 20.15
CA MET A 153 -4.42 -0.34 20.10
C MET A 153 -4.56 1.12 19.65
N ALA A 154 -4.47 2.07 20.58
CA ALA A 154 -4.65 3.49 20.32
C ALA A 154 -3.76 4.03 19.18
N SER A 155 -2.52 3.54 19.06
CA SER A 155 -1.62 3.93 17.97
C SER A 155 -2.14 3.50 16.59
N VAL A 156 -2.67 2.29 16.47
CA VAL A 156 -3.26 1.77 15.21
C VAL A 156 -4.53 2.56 14.87
N VAL A 157 -5.35 2.87 15.88
CA VAL A 157 -6.58 3.66 15.70
C VAL A 157 -6.26 5.07 15.21
N ALA A 158 -5.28 5.75 15.80
CA ALA A 158 -4.86 7.09 15.39
C ALA A 158 -4.36 7.12 13.94
N HIS A 159 -3.50 6.17 13.55
CA HIS A 159 -3.06 6.06 12.15
C HIS A 159 -4.21 5.72 11.22
N GLY A 160 -5.13 4.85 11.65
CA GLY A 160 -6.32 4.49 10.89
C GLY A 160 -7.21 5.70 10.60
N TRP A 161 -7.45 6.56 11.59
CA TRP A 161 -8.23 7.79 11.38
C TRP A 161 -7.55 8.77 10.42
N ALA A 162 -6.24 8.96 10.55
CA ALA A 162 -5.47 9.79 9.61
C ALA A 162 -5.53 9.22 8.17
N ALA A 163 -5.43 7.90 8.03
CA ALA A 163 -5.57 7.23 6.74
C ALA A 163 -6.97 7.39 6.13
N VAL A 164 -8.02 7.22 6.92
CA VAL A 164 -9.42 7.36 6.48
C VAL A 164 -9.74 8.80 6.10
N ALA A 165 -9.31 9.78 6.90
CA ALA A 165 -9.49 11.20 6.56
C ALA A 165 -8.78 11.54 5.24
N SER A 166 -7.55 11.04 5.06
CA SER A 166 -6.78 11.20 3.82
C SER A 166 -7.45 10.51 2.63
N LEU A 167 -8.06 9.33 2.86
CA LEU A 167 -8.80 8.57 1.84
C LEU A 167 -10.05 9.32 1.37
N PHE A 168 -10.79 9.93 2.29
CA PHE A 168 -11.93 10.80 1.94
C PHE A 168 -11.47 12.01 1.14
N ALA A 169 -10.47 12.74 1.63
CA ALA A 169 -9.94 13.92 0.95
C ALA A 169 -9.38 13.59 -0.44
N LEU A 170 -8.57 12.53 -0.59
CA LEU A 170 -7.99 12.17 -1.88
C LEU A 170 -9.04 11.73 -2.90
N ALA A 171 -10.13 11.07 -2.48
CA ALA A 171 -11.16 10.63 -3.44
C ALA A 171 -11.99 11.81 -3.93
N VAL A 172 -12.30 12.77 -3.04
CA VAL A 172 -12.94 14.03 -3.43
C VAL A 172 -12.03 14.79 -4.39
N LEU A 173 -10.75 14.98 -4.06
CA LEU A 173 -9.81 15.66 -4.96
C LEU A 173 -9.61 14.93 -6.28
N GLY A 174 -9.53 13.59 -6.26
CA GLY A 174 -9.40 12.77 -7.47
C GLY A 174 -10.61 12.92 -8.39
N PHE A 175 -11.82 12.88 -7.82
CA PHE A 175 -13.05 13.13 -8.58
C PHE A 175 -13.07 14.55 -9.15
N LEU A 176 -12.73 15.56 -8.34
CA LEU A 176 -12.66 16.95 -8.81
C LEU A 176 -11.63 17.15 -9.92
N LEU A 177 -10.48 16.45 -9.87
CA LEU A 177 -9.48 16.46 -10.94
C LEU A 177 -10.02 15.87 -12.25
N VAL A 178 -10.86 14.83 -12.19
CA VAL A 178 -11.53 14.28 -13.38
C VAL A 178 -12.51 15.29 -13.98
N VAL A 179 -13.28 15.98 -13.14
CA VAL A 179 -14.21 17.04 -13.60
C VAL A 179 -13.43 18.24 -14.14
N ASP A 180 -12.35 18.64 -13.46
CA ASP A 180 -11.51 19.76 -13.83
C ASP A 180 -10.87 19.60 -15.20
N GLN A 181 -10.51 18.37 -15.62
CA GLN A 181 -9.97 18.11 -16.95
C GLN A 181 -10.81 18.73 -18.07
N HIS A 182 -12.13 18.79 -17.87
CA HIS A 182 -13.09 19.39 -18.79
C HIS A 182 -13.43 20.84 -18.52
N HIS A 183 -13.71 21.14 -17.25
CA HIS A 183 -14.34 22.40 -16.89
C HIS A 183 -13.35 23.50 -16.50
N GLY A 184 -12.07 23.16 -16.31
CA GLY A 184 -11.05 24.12 -15.88
C GLY A 184 -11.42 24.78 -14.55
N LEU A 185 -11.85 23.98 -13.57
CA LEU A 185 -12.24 24.40 -12.24
C LEU A 185 -11.10 25.04 -11.45
N PHE A 186 -9.86 24.58 -11.66
CA PHE A 186 -8.70 24.98 -10.87
C PHE A 186 -7.74 25.87 -11.64
N ALA A 187 -7.30 26.97 -11.00
CA ALA A 187 -6.27 27.86 -11.52
C ALA A 187 -4.89 27.17 -11.65
N SER A 188 -4.57 26.23 -10.75
CA SER A 188 -3.35 25.41 -10.81
C SER A 188 -3.66 23.95 -10.57
N ARG A 189 -3.54 23.14 -11.63
CA ARG A 189 -3.69 21.67 -11.55
C ARG A 189 -2.54 21.00 -10.82
N ASN A 190 -1.35 21.60 -10.86
CA ASN A 190 -0.14 21.05 -10.26
C ASN A 190 -0.26 20.98 -8.73
N GLY A 191 -0.74 22.05 -8.10
CA GLY A 191 -0.94 22.08 -6.64
C GLY A 191 -1.96 21.04 -6.18
N ILE A 192 -3.13 20.98 -6.84
CA ILE A 192 -4.17 19.98 -6.53
C ILE A 192 -3.68 18.56 -6.76
N GLY A 193 -2.98 18.30 -7.88
CA GLY A 193 -2.39 17.00 -8.19
C GLY A 193 -1.33 16.58 -7.17
N ALA A 194 -0.46 17.49 -6.75
CA ALA A 194 0.53 17.25 -5.70
C ALA A 194 -0.14 16.98 -4.34
N THR A 195 -1.17 17.73 -3.96
CA THR A 195 -1.94 17.49 -2.74
C THR A 195 -2.62 16.12 -2.78
N HIS A 196 -3.23 15.74 -3.92
CA HIS A 196 -3.79 14.40 -4.12
C HIS A 196 -2.72 13.32 -3.94
N ALA A 197 -1.54 13.48 -4.54
CA ALA A 197 -0.44 12.53 -4.43
C ALA A 197 0.08 12.42 -2.99
N ILE A 198 0.27 13.53 -2.27
CA ILE A 198 0.72 13.55 -0.88
C ILE A 198 -0.29 12.83 0.03
N LEU A 199 -1.58 13.15 -0.12
CA LEU A 199 -2.65 12.49 0.62
C LEU A 199 -2.76 11.00 0.29
N ALA A 200 -2.55 10.60 -0.95
CA ALA A 200 -2.59 9.18 -1.35
C ALA A 200 -1.40 8.38 -0.81
N VAL A 201 -0.19 8.90 -1.01
CA VAL A 201 1.06 8.20 -0.70
C VAL A 201 1.35 8.22 0.80
N TYR A 202 1.38 9.40 1.42
CA TYR A 202 1.76 9.53 2.83
C TYR A 202 0.55 9.50 3.76
N GLY A 203 -0.58 10.07 3.33
CA GLY A 203 -1.80 10.14 4.13
C GLY A 203 -2.54 8.81 4.22
N PHE A 204 -2.96 8.23 3.10
CA PHE A 204 -3.69 6.96 3.08
C PHE A 204 -2.74 5.77 3.21
N MET A 205 -1.90 5.52 2.21
CA MET A 205 -1.04 4.33 2.19
C MET A 205 0.04 4.38 3.28
N GLY A 206 0.69 5.53 3.46
CA GLY A 206 1.73 5.74 4.46
C GLY A 206 1.22 5.53 5.89
N MET A 207 0.11 6.16 6.27
CA MET A 207 -0.45 5.99 7.62
C MET A 207 -0.90 4.55 7.87
N LEU A 208 -1.49 3.85 6.90
CA LEU A 208 -1.79 2.42 7.04
C LEU A 208 -0.52 1.58 7.17
N ALA A 209 0.51 1.84 6.36
CA ALA A 209 1.77 1.12 6.41
C ALA A 209 2.47 1.29 7.77
N LEU A 210 2.55 2.52 8.29
CA LEU A 210 3.12 2.81 9.61
C LEU A 210 2.28 2.17 10.73
N GLY A 211 0.97 2.40 10.71
CA GLY A 211 0.03 1.92 11.71
C GLY A 211 0.02 0.39 11.81
N PHE A 212 -0.14 -0.31 10.68
CA PHE A 212 -0.13 -1.78 10.67
C PHE A 212 1.25 -2.38 10.94
N SER A 213 2.35 -1.69 10.64
CA SER A 213 3.69 -2.17 11.00
C SER A 213 3.88 -2.34 12.51
N TYR A 214 3.23 -1.51 13.34
CA TYR A 214 3.23 -1.68 14.80
C TYR A 214 2.57 -2.97 15.29
N VAL A 215 1.80 -3.65 14.44
CA VAL A 215 1.18 -4.95 14.74
C VAL A 215 1.90 -6.06 14.00
N LEU A 216 2.01 -5.93 12.67
CA LEU A 216 2.45 -7.00 11.79
C LEU A 216 3.93 -7.36 11.98
N VAL A 217 4.81 -6.37 12.12
CA VAL A 217 6.25 -6.63 12.28
C VAL A 217 6.53 -7.35 13.61
N PRO A 218 6.03 -6.88 14.77
CA PRO A 218 6.13 -7.62 16.01
C PRO A 218 5.47 -9.01 15.95
N MET A 219 4.30 -9.13 15.33
CA MET A 219 3.58 -10.40 15.20
C MET A 219 4.40 -11.45 14.45
N PHE A 220 4.98 -11.10 13.28
CA PHE A 220 5.83 -12.03 12.54
C PHE A 220 7.19 -12.28 13.20
N GLY A 221 7.72 -11.28 13.90
CA GLY A 221 8.94 -11.37 14.70
C GLY A 221 8.79 -12.18 15.99
N LEU A 222 7.58 -12.41 16.47
CA LEU A 222 7.31 -12.81 17.86
C LEU A 222 8.05 -11.87 18.83
N ALA A 223 7.86 -10.56 18.64
CA ALA A 223 8.44 -9.51 19.46
C ALA A 223 7.33 -8.78 20.25
N PRO A 224 7.67 -8.14 21.38
CA PRO A 224 6.73 -7.25 22.07
C PRO A 224 6.26 -6.11 21.16
N ALA A 225 5.02 -5.66 21.37
CA ALA A 225 4.50 -4.49 20.68
C ALA A 225 5.28 -3.22 21.11
N PRO A 226 5.54 -2.28 20.18
CA PRO A 226 6.23 -1.03 20.51
C PRO A 226 5.45 -0.16 21.51
N PRO A 227 6.14 0.68 22.31
CA PRO A 227 5.49 1.59 23.25
C PRO A 227 4.48 2.53 22.58
N ALA A 228 3.24 2.55 23.08
CA ALA A 228 2.14 3.29 22.48
C ALA A 228 2.39 4.80 22.36
N ARG A 229 2.97 5.43 23.39
CA ARG A 229 3.28 6.87 23.39
C ARG A 229 4.22 7.26 22.24
N ALA A 230 5.26 6.47 22.01
CA ALA A 230 6.21 6.72 20.91
C ALA A 230 5.56 6.49 19.54
N ALA A 231 4.72 5.46 19.40
CA ALA A 231 3.96 5.25 18.18
C ALA A 231 2.95 6.38 17.91
N LEU A 232 2.31 6.93 18.95
CA LEU A 232 1.42 8.09 18.82
C LEU A 232 2.17 9.38 18.48
N ALA A 233 3.35 9.61 19.05
CA ALA A 233 4.20 10.74 18.67
C ALA A 233 4.64 10.64 17.19
N SER A 234 4.94 9.43 16.71
CA SER A 234 5.20 9.19 15.29
C SER A 234 3.98 9.54 14.43
N CYS A 235 2.78 9.16 14.88
CA CYS A 235 1.52 9.51 14.22
C CYS A 235 1.32 11.03 14.14
N ALA A 236 1.53 11.73 15.25
CA ALA A 236 1.32 13.17 15.34
C ALA A 236 2.28 13.94 14.42
N LEU A 237 3.56 13.56 14.40
CA LEU A 237 4.54 14.13 13.48
C LEU A 237 4.19 13.85 12.00
N ALA A 238 3.70 12.64 11.70
CA ALA A 238 3.27 12.28 10.35
C ALA A 238 2.04 13.10 9.92
N VAL A 239 1.05 13.30 10.81
CA VAL A 239 -0.12 14.14 10.56
C VAL A 239 0.29 15.60 10.37
N ALA A 240 1.19 16.13 11.21
CA ALA A 240 1.71 17.49 11.05
C ALA A 240 2.41 17.67 9.70
N GLY A 241 3.29 16.73 9.33
CA GLY A 241 3.93 16.71 8.01
C GLY A 241 2.91 16.59 6.87
N LEU A 242 1.86 15.81 7.04
CA LEU A 242 0.81 15.66 6.03
C LEU A 242 -0.01 16.96 5.83
N VAL A 243 -0.39 17.63 6.92
CA VAL A 243 -1.12 18.90 6.88
C VAL A 243 -0.25 19.98 6.23
N LEU A 244 1.01 20.09 6.64
CA LEU A 244 1.97 21.00 6.03
C LEU A 244 2.19 20.66 4.54
N GLY A 245 2.31 19.38 4.19
CA GLY A 245 2.54 18.96 2.82
C GLY A 245 1.35 19.26 1.90
N ALA A 246 0.13 18.94 2.36
CA ALA A 246 -1.09 19.26 1.64
C ALA A 246 -1.28 20.78 1.49
N GLY A 247 -1.08 21.54 2.57
CA GLY A 247 -1.18 23.00 2.55
C GLY A 247 -0.11 23.66 1.68
N GLY A 248 1.15 23.25 1.83
CA GLY A 248 2.27 23.74 1.03
C GLY A 248 2.09 23.46 -0.47
N ALA A 249 1.55 22.30 -0.83
CA ALA A 249 1.22 21.97 -2.22
C ALA A 249 0.07 22.83 -2.77
N LEU A 250 -0.98 23.08 -1.98
CA LEU A 250 -2.10 23.95 -2.38
C LEU A 250 -1.67 25.41 -2.56
N LEU A 251 -0.83 25.89 -1.65
CA LEU A 251 -0.31 27.27 -1.67
C LEU A 251 0.83 27.46 -2.66
N GLY A 252 1.46 26.37 -3.12
CA GLY A 252 2.64 26.44 -3.98
C GLY A 252 3.88 26.96 -3.24
N GLU A 253 4.03 26.66 -1.95
CA GLU A 253 5.07 27.20 -1.06
C GLU A 253 6.19 26.17 -0.79
N PRO A 254 7.36 26.29 -1.46
CA PRO A 254 8.49 25.36 -1.32
C PRO A 254 8.98 25.15 0.11
N ALA A 255 9.08 26.24 0.89
CA ALA A 255 9.57 26.18 2.26
C ALA A 255 8.63 25.36 3.17
N VAL A 256 7.32 25.46 2.93
CA VAL A 256 6.32 24.68 3.68
C VAL A 256 6.39 23.21 3.30
N LEU A 257 6.61 22.88 2.03
CA LEU A 257 6.84 21.50 1.58
C LEU A 257 8.13 20.90 2.16
N ALA A 258 9.21 21.68 2.26
CA ALA A 258 10.44 21.25 2.91
C ALA A 258 10.23 21.02 4.43
N ALA A 259 9.50 21.91 5.10
CA ALA A 259 9.12 21.73 6.51
C ALA A 259 8.24 20.48 6.71
N ALA A 260 7.33 20.21 5.77
CA ALA A 260 6.52 18.99 5.75
C ALA A 260 7.39 17.73 5.67
N ALA A 261 8.39 17.73 4.77
CA ALA A 261 9.35 16.64 4.65
C ALA A 261 10.19 16.46 5.92
N ALA A 262 10.61 17.54 6.57
CA ALA A 262 11.34 17.48 7.85
C ALA A 262 10.49 16.86 8.98
N ALA A 263 9.22 17.27 9.12
CA ALA A 263 8.28 16.66 10.06
C ALA A 263 8.05 15.17 9.75
N GLY A 264 7.87 14.84 8.46
CA GLY A 264 7.77 13.46 7.98
C GLY A 264 9.01 12.62 8.30
N LEU A 265 10.22 13.17 8.12
CA LEU A 265 11.47 12.49 8.46
C LEU A 265 11.57 12.23 9.97
N GLY A 266 11.13 13.17 10.80
CA GLY A 266 11.02 12.97 12.25
C GLY A 266 10.08 11.82 12.60
N ALA A 267 8.91 11.76 11.96
CA ALA A 267 7.96 10.65 12.11
C ALA A 267 8.58 9.31 11.69
N VAL A 268 9.18 9.26 10.50
CA VAL A 268 9.82 8.05 9.95
C VAL A 268 10.98 7.60 10.80
N ALA A 269 11.84 8.50 11.29
CA ALA A 269 12.94 8.16 12.17
C ALA A 269 12.44 7.50 13.47
N LEU A 270 11.38 8.05 14.08
CA LEU A 270 10.76 7.44 15.25
C LEU A 270 10.14 6.08 14.92
N HIS A 271 9.42 5.98 13.81
CA HIS A 271 8.84 4.73 13.33
C HIS A 271 9.90 3.63 13.13
N LEU A 272 10.96 3.93 12.36
CA LEU A 272 12.04 2.99 12.06
C LEU A 272 12.83 2.61 13.31
N ARG A 273 13.00 3.53 14.27
CA ARG A 273 13.60 3.20 15.58
C ARG A 273 12.76 2.17 16.34
N LEU A 274 11.44 2.33 16.35
CA LEU A 274 10.52 1.37 16.97
C LEU A 274 10.53 0.01 16.26
N MET A 275 10.56 0.02 14.92
CA MET A 275 10.69 -1.20 14.12
C MET A 275 12.02 -1.91 14.37
N ALA A 276 13.13 -1.18 14.40
CA ALA A 276 14.44 -1.72 14.74
C ALA A 276 14.46 -2.32 16.15
N GLY A 277 13.82 -1.67 17.13
CA GLY A 277 13.63 -2.19 18.48
C GLY A 277 12.87 -3.52 18.50
N ALA A 278 11.72 -3.59 17.82
CA ALA A 278 10.95 -4.83 17.69
C ALA A 278 11.77 -5.93 17.01
N MET A 279 12.51 -5.59 15.96
CA MET A 279 13.39 -6.53 15.25
C MET A 279 14.53 -7.01 16.14
N LYS A 280 15.11 -6.18 17.01
CA LYS A 280 16.14 -6.61 17.98
C LYS A 280 15.55 -7.56 19.03
N ALA A 281 14.37 -7.24 19.55
CA ALA A 281 13.68 -8.02 20.59
C ALA A 281 13.01 -9.32 20.08
N ARG A 282 13.01 -9.56 18.76
CA ARG A 282 12.31 -10.69 18.13
C ARG A 282 12.84 -12.05 18.60
N MET A 283 11.93 -12.98 18.87
CA MET A 283 12.28 -14.39 19.12
C MET A 283 12.55 -15.14 17.82
N ARG A 284 11.76 -14.88 16.75
CA ARG A 284 11.95 -15.52 15.45
C ARG A 284 13.09 -14.85 14.67
N LYS A 285 14.28 -15.45 14.70
CA LYS A 285 15.48 -14.84 14.10
C LYS A 285 15.46 -14.82 12.57
N ARG A 286 14.98 -15.90 11.93
CA ARG A 286 14.86 -16.02 10.46
C ARG A 286 13.44 -15.64 10.02
N LEU A 287 13.31 -14.43 9.50
CA LEU A 287 12.07 -13.88 8.95
C LEU A 287 12.01 -13.98 7.42
N GLY A 288 12.88 -14.79 6.83
CA GLY A 288 12.93 -15.11 5.41
C GLY A 288 13.17 -13.90 4.48
N PRO A 289 13.19 -14.16 3.16
CA PRO A 289 13.48 -13.12 2.16
C PRO A 289 12.43 -12.01 2.08
N SER A 290 11.19 -12.24 2.51
CA SER A 290 10.14 -11.21 2.50
C SER A 290 10.54 -9.97 3.33
N PHE A 291 11.32 -10.15 4.40
CA PHE A 291 11.81 -9.04 5.23
C PHE A 291 12.99 -8.29 4.60
N LEU A 292 13.64 -8.83 3.57
CA LEU A 292 14.59 -8.05 2.76
C LEU A 292 13.85 -6.96 2.01
N LEU A 293 12.71 -7.27 1.38
CA LEU A 293 11.84 -6.29 0.73
C LEU A 293 11.40 -5.21 1.72
N VAL A 294 10.91 -5.61 2.90
CA VAL A 294 10.47 -4.66 3.94
C VAL A 294 11.61 -3.71 4.37
N ARG A 295 12.83 -4.21 4.52
CA ARG A 295 14.00 -3.38 4.91
C ARG A 295 14.42 -2.42 3.81
N ILE A 296 14.42 -2.86 2.55
CA ILE A 296 14.72 -1.99 1.42
C ILE A 296 13.65 -0.90 1.33
N ALA A 297 12.37 -1.26 1.46
CA ALA A 297 11.28 -0.30 1.48
C ALA A 297 11.41 0.72 2.62
N TRP A 298 11.88 0.30 3.81
CA TRP A 298 12.19 1.20 4.92
C TRP A 298 13.33 2.18 4.63
N ALA A 299 14.29 1.83 3.76
CA ALA A 299 15.31 2.77 3.31
C ALA A 299 14.75 3.73 2.25
N CYS A 300 13.89 3.25 1.35
CA CYS A 300 13.25 4.07 0.32
C CYS A 300 12.25 5.09 0.90
N LEU A 301 11.63 4.81 2.05
CA LEU A 301 10.71 5.75 2.70
C LEU A 301 11.37 7.10 3.06
N PRO A 302 12.40 7.19 3.91
CA PRO A 302 13.07 8.46 4.18
C PRO A 302 13.73 9.04 2.94
N ALA A 303 14.26 8.20 2.03
CA ALA A 303 14.79 8.68 0.75
C ALA A 303 13.72 9.42 -0.05
N SER A 304 12.48 8.93 -0.10
CA SER A 304 11.39 9.63 -0.80
C SER A 304 11.10 11.02 -0.24
N LEU A 305 11.13 11.18 1.09
CA LEU A 305 10.90 12.48 1.73
C LEU A 305 12.05 13.46 1.45
N ILE A 306 13.29 12.98 1.46
CA ILE A 306 14.47 13.79 1.11
C ILE A 306 14.37 14.23 -0.35
N LEU A 307 14.10 13.30 -1.28
CA LEU A 307 13.94 13.62 -2.70
C LEU A 307 12.77 14.57 -2.94
N GLY A 308 11.66 14.41 -2.22
CA GLY A 308 10.53 15.34 -2.26
C GLY A 308 10.91 16.74 -1.80
N ALA A 309 11.70 16.88 -0.74
CA ALA A 309 12.22 18.16 -0.27
C ALA A 309 13.18 18.81 -1.28
N LEU A 310 14.11 18.03 -1.83
CA LEU A 310 15.04 18.50 -2.86
C LEU A 310 14.30 18.98 -4.12
N MET A 311 13.28 18.24 -4.54
CA MET A 311 12.42 18.64 -5.67
C MET A 311 11.62 19.90 -5.34
N ALA A 312 11.04 20.00 -4.14
CA ALA A 312 10.27 21.18 -3.74
C ALA A 312 11.12 22.46 -3.70
N LEU A 313 12.37 22.35 -3.25
CA LEU A 313 13.33 23.45 -3.17
C LEU A 313 14.08 23.72 -4.50
N ASP A 314 13.72 23.03 -5.58
CA ASP A 314 14.37 23.10 -6.89
C ASP A 314 15.89 22.80 -6.86
N LEU A 315 16.32 21.99 -5.88
CA LEU A 315 17.72 21.56 -5.72
C LEU A 315 18.04 20.29 -6.54
N TRP A 316 17.02 19.71 -7.17
CA TRP A 316 17.15 18.55 -8.04
C TRP A 316 16.11 18.65 -9.15
N PRO A 317 16.41 19.34 -10.27
CA PRO A 317 15.45 19.50 -11.37
C PRO A 317 15.47 18.31 -12.35
N TRP A 318 16.55 17.52 -12.36
CA TRP A 318 16.78 16.49 -13.37
C TRP A 318 15.84 15.28 -13.21
N ARG A 319 14.76 15.26 -14.01
CA ARG A 319 13.73 14.19 -14.05
C ARG A 319 13.14 13.85 -12.69
N ALA A 320 13.16 14.83 -11.80
CA ALA A 320 12.85 14.63 -10.40
C ALA A 320 11.44 14.09 -10.16
N PRO A 321 10.37 14.54 -10.85
CA PRO A 321 9.03 13.99 -10.63
C PRO A 321 8.95 12.49 -10.92
N ALA A 322 9.50 12.03 -12.04
CA ALA A 322 9.47 10.63 -12.45
C ALA A 322 10.33 9.75 -11.52
N LEU A 323 11.55 10.20 -11.17
CA LEU A 323 12.44 9.47 -10.26
C LEU A 323 11.91 9.44 -8.82
N PHE A 324 11.36 10.56 -8.33
CA PHE A 324 10.64 10.62 -7.06
C PHE A 324 9.49 9.62 -7.05
N GLY A 325 8.66 9.62 -8.10
CA GLY A 325 7.58 8.65 -8.29
C GLY A 325 8.06 7.20 -8.24
N ALA A 326 9.15 6.87 -8.94
CA ALA A 326 9.74 5.54 -8.93
C ALA A 326 10.22 5.11 -7.53
N VAL A 327 10.90 6.00 -6.81
CA VAL A 327 11.39 5.71 -5.44
C VAL A 327 10.23 5.53 -4.47
N VAL A 328 9.25 6.43 -4.48
CA VAL A 328 8.17 6.43 -3.49
C VAL A 328 7.13 5.34 -3.75
N LEU A 329 6.76 5.12 -5.02
CA LEU A 329 5.75 4.13 -5.37
C LEU A 329 6.35 2.73 -5.49
N LEU A 330 7.51 2.57 -6.13
CA LEU A 330 8.06 1.24 -6.40
C LEU A 330 9.09 0.82 -5.36
N GLY A 331 10.06 1.68 -5.08
CA GLY A 331 11.09 1.44 -4.06
C GLY A 331 10.50 1.26 -2.67
N TRP A 332 9.57 2.13 -2.26
CA TRP A 332 8.91 2.04 -0.97
C TRP A 332 7.58 1.27 -1.02
N LEU A 333 6.49 1.84 -1.53
CA LEU A 333 5.14 1.29 -1.31
C LEU A 333 4.94 -0.11 -1.91
N LEU A 334 5.26 -0.32 -3.19
CA LEU A 334 5.10 -1.61 -3.86
C LEU A 334 6.01 -2.67 -3.22
N THR A 335 7.28 -2.35 -3.01
CA THR A 335 8.23 -3.26 -2.35
C THR A 335 7.75 -3.64 -0.94
N PHE A 336 7.25 -2.68 -0.16
CA PHE A 336 6.70 -2.92 1.18
C PHE A 336 5.47 -3.83 1.10
N VAL A 337 4.49 -3.48 0.26
CA VAL A 337 3.23 -4.20 0.09
C VAL A 337 3.49 -5.66 -0.33
N LEU A 338 4.35 -5.88 -1.32
CA LEU A 338 4.71 -7.23 -1.76
C LEU A 338 5.41 -8.03 -0.65
N GLY A 339 6.34 -7.41 0.09
CA GLY A 339 6.99 -8.03 1.24
C GLY A 339 6.01 -8.43 2.34
N MET A 340 4.99 -7.60 2.60
CA MET A 340 3.93 -7.90 3.57
C MET A 340 2.95 -8.96 3.06
N LEU A 341 2.55 -8.92 1.79
CA LEU A 341 1.65 -9.92 1.21
C LEU A 341 2.24 -11.33 1.22
N GLN A 342 3.56 -11.47 1.01
CA GLN A 342 4.26 -12.76 1.16
C GLN A 342 4.09 -13.38 2.55
N ARG A 343 3.73 -12.58 3.56
CA ARG A 343 3.48 -13.04 4.92
C ARG A 343 1.99 -13.14 5.23
N ILE A 344 1.21 -12.13 4.83
CA ILE A 344 -0.23 -12.04 5.10
C ILE A 344 -0.99 -13.17 4.39
N VAL A 345 -0.71 -13.42 3.10
CA VAL A 345 -1.41 -14.42 2.29
C VAL A 345 -1.32 -15.82 2.89
N PRO A 346 -0.12 -16.41 3.14
CA PRO A 346 -0.02 -17.77 3.68
C PRO A 346 -0.45 -17.84 5.15
N PHE A 347 -0.31 -16.76 5.92
CA PHE A 347 -0.84 -16.68 7.28
C PHE A 347 -2.36 -16.76 7.30
N LEU A 348 -3.04 -15.92 6.51
CA LEU A 348 -4.50 -15.95 6.42
C LEU A 348 -4.99 -17.25 5.79
N ALA A 349 -4.27 -17.81 4.83
CA ALA A 349 -4.61 -19.10 4.25
C ALA A 349 -4.59 -20.22 5.31
N SER A 350 -3.57 -20.23 6.18
CA SER A 350 -3.47 -21.17 7.30
C SER A 350 -4.65 -21.04 8.28
N MET A 351 -5.03 -19.81 8.61
CA MET A 351 -6.14 -19.52 9.52
C MET A 351 -7.51 -19.97 8.98
N HIS A 352 -7.71 -19.89 7.66
CA HIS A 352 -8.96 -20.31 7.01
C HIS A 352 -8.97 -21.78 6.57
N ALA A 353 -7.80 -22.43 6.48
CA ALA A 353 -7.71 -23.84 6.11
C ALA A 353 -8.14 -24.79 7.23
N SER A 354 -8.10 -24.38 8.50
CA SER A 354 -8.46 -25.27 9.62
C SER A 354 -9.93 -25.16 9.99
N GLY A 355 -10.69 -26.24 9.73
CA GLY A 355 -12.03 -26.45 10.25
C GLY A 355 -12.09 -26.59 11.79
N PRO A 356 -13.29 -26.64 12.38
CA PRO A 356 -13.46 -26.80 13.83
C PRO A 356 -12.69 -28.02 14.36
N GLY A 357 -11.85 -27.83 15.38
CA GLY A 357 -11.09 -28.93 16.02
C GLY A 357 -9.80 -29.38 15.30
N ARG A 358 -9.46 -28.86 14.12
CA ARG A 358 -8.21 -29.18 13.41
C ARG A 358 -7.15 -28.10 13.59
N ALA A 359 -5.89 -28.52 13.80
CA ALA A 359 -4.77 -27.60 13.87
C ALA A 359 -4.53 -26.92 12.51
N PRO A 360 -4.25 -25.60 12.48
CA PRO A 360 -3.92 -24.90 11.24
C PRO A 360 -2.64 -25.47 10.60
N PRO A 361 -2.60 -25.64 9.27
CA PRO A 361 -1.39 -26.07 8.59
C PRO A 361 -0.27 -25.05 8.79
N LEU A 362 0.98 -25.52 8.83
CA LEU A 362 2.14 -24.65 8.94
C LEU A 362 2.20 -23.67 7.76
N VAL A 363 2.46 -22.40 8.05
CA VAL A 363 2.57 -21.32 7.05
C VAL A 363 3.61 -21.66 5.96
N SER A 364 4.69 -22.37 6.32
CA SER A 364 5.71 -22.85 5.38
C SER A 364 5.12 -23.80 4.32
N ASN A 365 4.14 -24.63 4.68
CA ASN A 365 3.54 -25.60 3.76
C ASN A 365 2.62 -24.93 2.73
N LEU A 366 2.18 -23.70 3.01
CA LEU A 366 1.34 -22.87 2.15
C LEU A 366 2.15 -21.86 1.32
N THR A 367 3.46 -21.80 1.51
CA THR A 367 4.34 -20.83 0.84
C THR A 367 5.11 -21.51 -0.29
N ALA A 368 4.99 -20.99 -1.50
CA ALA A 368 5.80 -21.45 -2.65
C ALA A 368 7.08 -20.60 -2.78
N GLU A 369 8.19 -21.09 -2.22
CA GLU A 369 9.46 -20.34 -2.15
C GLU A 369 10.09 -20.07 -3.53
N GLY A 370 9.98 -21.00 -4.48
CA GLY A 370 10.53 -20.86 -5.84
C GLY A 370 9.96 -19.64 -6.59
N PRO A 371 8.62 -19.54 -6.76
CA PRO A 371 8.00 -18.37 -7.37
C PRO A 371 8.32 -17.05 -6.64
N LEU A 372 8.42 -17.07 -5.30
CA LEU A 372 8.82 -15.89 -4.53
C LEU A 372 10.28 -15.49 -4.73
N ALA A 373 11.18 -16.44 -5.00
CA ALA A 373 12.56 -16.14 -5.37
C ALA A 373 12.62 -15.47 -6.74
N ILE A 374 11.93 -16.02 -7.75
CA ILE A 374 11.84 -15.42 -9.09
C ILE A 374 11.28 -13.99 -8.99
N HIS A 375 10.13 -13.83 -8.33
CA HIS A 375 9.53 -12.52 -8.11
C HIS A 375 10.49 -11.52 -7.47
N ARG A 376 11.24 -11.93 -6.43
CA ARG A 376 12.18 -11.04 -5.75
C ARG A 376 13.30 -10.54 -6.67
N HIS A 377 13.89 -11.42 -7.46
CA HIS A 377 14.97 -11.04 -8.39
C HIS A 377 14.44 -10.15 -9.52
N CYS A 378 13.31 -10.54 -10.12
CA CYS A 378 12.64 -9.73 -11.14
C CYS A 378 12.24 -8.35 -10.62
N HIS A 379 11.65 -8.27 -9.41
CA HIS A 379 11.22 -7.01 -8.81
C HIS A 379 12.38 -6.04 -8.63
N PHE A 380 13.49 -6.48 -8.03
CA PHE A 380 14.65 -5.60 -7.84
C PHE A 380 15.32 -5.21 -9.16
N ALA A 381 15.45 -6.14 -10.10
CA ALA A 381 15.98 -5.85 -11.42
C ALA A 381 15.11 -4.85 -12.19
N ALA A 382 13.78 -5.03 -12.16
CA ALA A 382 12.82 -4.15 -12.82
C ALA A 382 12.80 -2.75 -12.20
N VAL A 383 12.80 -2.62 -10.87
CA VAL A 383 12.82 -1.32 -10.20
C VAL A 383 14.15 -0.58 -10.45
N ALA A 384 15.28 -1.27 -10.33
CA ALA A 384 16.60 -0.67 -10.58
C ALA A 384 16.74 -0.26 -12.06
N GLY A 385 16.38 -1.14 -12.99
CA GLY A 385 16.41 -0.87 -14.42
C GLY A 385 15.47 0.26 -14.83
N LEU A 386 14.26 0.33 -14.25
CA LEU A 386 13.33 1.42 -14.51
C LEU A 386 13.89 2.76 -14.04
N MET A 387 14.46 2.84 -12.82
CA MET A 387 15.09 4.07 -12.33
C MET A 387 16.28 4.48 -13.22
N ALA A 388 17.11 3.53 -13.65
CA ALA A 388 18.21 3.79 -14.58
C ALA A 388 17.71 4.25 -15.96
N GLY A 389 16.63 3.66 -16.47
CA GLY A 389 16.02 4.04 -17.73
C GLY A 389 15.38 5.42 -17.69
N ILE A 390 14.73 5.79 -16.56
CA ILE A 390 14.20 7.14 -16.34
C ILE A 390 15.36 8.13 -16.32
N ALA A 391 16.38 7.87 -15.52
CA ALA A 391 17.58 8.69 -15.40
C ALA A 391 18.25 8.92 -16.77
N GLY A 392 18.50 7.86 -17.54
CA GLY A 392 19.21 7.94 -18.82
C GLY A 392 18.37 8.38 -20.02
N ASP A 393 17.05 8.52 -19.88
CA ASP A 393 16.12 8.63 -21.01
C ASP A 393 16.17 7.46 -21.99
N TRP A 394 16.13 6.26 -21.46
CA TRP A 394 16.25 5.03 -22.25
C TRP A 394 14.93 4.26 -22.25
N PRO A 395 13.98 4.60 -23.15
CA PRO A 395 12.71 3.88 -23.28
C PRO A 395 12.89 2.36 -23.42
N ILE A 396 13.91 1.90 -24.14
CA ILE A 396 14.19 0.47 -24.30
C ILE A 396 14.53 -0.18 -22.94
N VAL A 397 15.34 0.48 -22.11
CA VAL A 397 15.66 -0.03 -20.76
C VAL A 397 14.41 -0.06 -19.88
N ILE A 398 13.52 0.94 -20.02
CA ILE A 398 12.23 0.97 -19.33
C ILE A 398 11.32 -0.17 -19.80
N GLN A 399 11.25 -0.45 -21.10
CA GLN A 399 10.48 -1.57 -21.67
C GLN A 399 10.99 -2.92 -21.16
N VAL A 400 12.31 -3.14 -21.21
CA VAL A 400 12.93 -4.36 -20.70
C VAL A 400 12.66 -4.51 -19.21
N SER A 401 12.76 -3.43 -18.45
CA SER A 401 12.44 -3.40 -17.01
C SER A 401 10.97 -3.73 -16.75
N GLY A 402 10.06 -3.20 -17.57
CA GLY A 402 8.64 -3.52 -17.56
C GLY A 402 8.36 -5.00 -17.81
N ALA A 403 9.01 -5.59 -18.82
CA ALA A 403 8.89 -7.02 -19.13
C ALA A 403 9.42 -7.92 -18.01
N ILE A 404 10.58 -7.57 -17.42
CA ILE A 404 11.14 -8.27 -16.25
C ILE A 404 10.17 -8.16 -15.07
N GLY A 405 9.60 -6.97 -14.83
CA GLY A 405 8.61 -6.74 -13.79
C GLY A 405 7.34 -7.57 -13.99
N ALA A 406 6.86 -7.69 -15.23
CA ALA A 406 5.70 -8.50 -15.59
C ALA A 406 5.96 -9.99 -15.33
N ALA A 407 7.14 -10.50 -15.68
CA ALA A 407 7.55 -11.86 -15.33
C ALA A 407 7.60 -12.08 -13.81
N GLY A 408 8.10 -11.09 -13.06
CA GLY A 408 8.06 -11.10 -11.60
C GLY A 408 6.64 -11.13 -11.03
N ALA A 409 5.74 -10.31 -11.57
CA ALA A 409 4.33 -10.27 -11.19
C ALA A 409 3.61 -11.58 -11.51
N ALA A 410 3.90 -12.22 -12.64
CA ALA A 410 3.39 -13.54 -12.98
C ALA A 410 3.87 -14.62 -12.00
N ALA A 411 5.15 -14.59 -11.59
CA ALA A 411 5.67 -15.46 -10.53
C ALA A 411 4.99 -15.21 -9.17
N PHE A 412 4.69 -13.95 -8.85
CA PHE A 412 3.90 -13.62 -7.65
C PHE A 412 2.46 -14.14 -7.73
N ALA A 413 1.84 -14.08 -8.91
CA ALA A 413 0.53 -14.66 -9.15
C ALA A 413 0.54 -16.19 -8.97
N TRP A 414 1.60 -16.86 -9.46
CA TRP A 414 1.79 -18.29 -9.22
C TRP A 414 1.89 -18.59 -7.72
N PHE A 415 2.67 -17.84 -6.95
CA PHE A 415 2.71 -17.96 -5.49
C PHE A 415 1.32 -17.83 -4.86
N PHE A 416 0.57 -16.79 -5.26
CA PHE A 416 -0.75 -16.50 -4.70
C PHE A 416 -1.77 -17.62 -5.00
N VAL A 417 -1.86 -18.05 -6.26
CA VAL A 417 -2.73 -19.16 -6.67
C VAL A 417 -2.33 -20.45 -5.96
N GLY A 418 -1.02 -20.72 -5.84
CA GLY A 418 -0.50 -21.87 -5.09
C GLY A 418 -0.94 -21.88 -3.64
N ALA A 419 -0.92 -20.73 -2.96
CA ALA A 419 -1.40 -20.61 -1.59
C ALA A 419 -2.91 -20.89 -1.48
N LEU A 420 -3.73 -20.39 -2.42
CA LEU A 420 -5.18 -20.66 -2.47
C LEU A 420 -5.51 -22.13 -2.72
N VAL A 421 -4.83 -22.77 -3.65
CA VAL A 421 -5.02 -24.20 -3.94
C VAL A 421 -4.66 -25.05 -2.72
N ARG A 422 -3.51 -24.78 -2.09
CA ARG A 422 -3.09 -25.50 -0.88
C ARG A 422 -4.03 -25.26 0.31
N MET A 423 -4.55 -24.04 0.46
CA MET A 423 -5.58 -23.73 1.47
C MET A 423 -6.84 -24.57 1.26
N ARG A 424 -7.35 -24.63 0.02
CA ARG A 424 -8.56 -25.40 -0.31
C ARG A 424 -8.34 -26.90 -0.09
N ASN A 425 -7.15 -27.40 -0.44
CA ASN A 425 -6.81 -28.81 -0.24
C ASN A 425 -6.67 -29.16 1.25
N ALA A 426 -6.16 -28.26 2.08
CA ALA A 426 -6.04 -28.47 3.52
C ALA A 426 -7.37 -28.30 4.28
N ALA A 427 -8.36 -27.64 3.66
CA ALA A 427 -9.71 -27.47 4.22
C ALA A 427 -10.65 -28.65 3.92
N ARG A 428 -10.30 -29.49 2.93
CA ARG A 428 -10.91 -30.80 2.69
C ARG A 428 -10.29 -31.79 3.68
#